data_AF-A0A6N2CGE7-F1
#
_entry.id   AF-A0A6N2CGE7-F1
#
_cell.length_a   1.000
_cell.length_b   1.000
_cell.length_c   1.000
_cell.angle_alpha   90.00
_cell.angle_beta   90.00
_cell.angle_gamma   90.00
#
_symmetry.space_group_name_H-M   'P 1'
#
loop_
_entity.id
_entity.type
_entity.pdbx_description
1 polymer ?
#
loop_
_entity_poly.entity_id
_entity_poly.type
_entity_poly.pdbx_seq_one_letter_code
_entity_poly.pdbx_strand_id
1 'polypeptide(L)' 'MVPMSDKKDWSASEFVSGEIVLPPRYKKLAGRPRKRKKKYSSEKISTNTDDCGRCGHEVRRIRTCNFSQKEY' A
#
# COMPACT_ATOMS: atom_id res chain seq x y z
N MET A 1 -4.74 34.51 21.83
CA MET A 1 -4.78 33.59 20.67
C MET A 1 -5.99 33.94 19.84
N VAL A 2 -5.82 34.20 18.54
CA VAL A 2 -6.96 34.42 17.65
C VAL A 2 -7.55 33.05 17.30
N PRO A 3 -8.84 32.79 17.55
CA PRO A 3 -9.45 31.53 17.18
C PRO A 3 -9.49 31.39 15.66
N MET A 4 -9.31 30.16 15.16
CA MET A 4 -9.55 29.88 13.75
C MET A 4 -11.03 30.17 13.43
N SER A 5 -11.30 30.86 12.33
CA SER A 5 -12.66 31.07 11.85
C SER A 5 -13.36 29.75 11.54
N ASP A 6 -14.67 29.71 11.77
CA ASP A 6 -15.50 28.54 11.51
C ASP A 6 -15.52 28.20 10.02
N LYS A 7 -15.64 26.91 9.70
CA LYS A 7 -15.69 26.41 8.32
C LYS A 7 -16.82 27.04 7.49
N LYS A 8 -17.86 27.56 8.15
CA LYS A 8 -19.00 28.23 7.50
C LYS A 8 -18.64 29.61 6.95
N ASP A 9 -17.62 30.26 7.51
CA ASP A 9 -17.15 31.58 7.07
C ASP A 9 -16.20 31.47 5.86
N TRP A 10 -15.84 30.26 5.44
CA TRP A 10 -14.91 30.04 4.34
C TRP A 10 -15.67 30.07 3.02
N SER A 11 -15.80 31.25 2.42
CA SER A 11 -16.25 31.38 1.03
C SER A 11 -15.11 31.05 0.07
N ALA A 12 -15.31 30.08 -0.82
CA ALA A 12 -14.42 29.89 -1.95
C ALA A 12 -14.58 31.06 -2.92
N SER A 13 -13.47 31.57 -3.47
CA SER A 13 -13.54 32.55 -4.55
C SER A 13 -14.23 31.93 -5.77
N GLU A 14 -14.99 32.73 -6.51
CA GLU A 14 -15.70 32.30 -7.73
C GLU A 14 -14.73 31.67 -8.75
N PHE A 15 -13.49 32.19 -8.80
CA PHE A 15 -12.40 31.64 -9.60
C PHE A 15 -12.09 30.17 -9.28
N VAL A 16 -12.01 29.81 -7.99
CA VAL A 16 -11.75 28.44 -7.53
C VAL A 16 -12.96 27.53 -7.76
N SER A 17 -14.16 28.09 -7.73
CA SER A 17 -15.40 27.34 -7.93
C SER A 17 -15.65 26.99 -9.41
N GLY A 18 -15.16 27.82 -10.33
CA GLY A 18 -15.24 27.59 -11.78
C GLY A 18 -14.06 26.81 -12.38
N GLU A 19 -12.95 26.67 -11.64
CA GLU A 19 -11.77 25.96 -12.14
C GLU A 19 -11.95 24.44 -12.07
N ILE A 20 -12.06 23.81 -13.24
CA ILE A 20 -12.13 22.35 -13.35
C ILE A 20 -10.71 21.79 -13.18
N VAL A 21 -10.39 21.32 -11.98
CA VAL A 21 -9.12 20.63 -11.70
C VAL A 21 -9.12 19.26 -12.39
N LEU A 22 -8.50 19.19 -13.56
CA LEU A 22 -8.31 17.92 -14.25
C LEU A 22 -7.20 17.10 -13.61
N PRO A 23 -7.34 15.77 -13.53
CA PRO A 23 -6.25 14.91 -13.11
C PRO A 23 -5.06 15.08 -14.07
N PRO A 24 -3.82 14.91 -13.58
CA PRO A 24 -2.64 14.96 -14.45
C PRO A 24 -2.79 13.97 -15.61
N ARG A 25 -2.57 14.45 -16.84
CA ARG A 25 -2.61 13.60 -18.05
C ARG A 25 -1.63 12.43 -18.00
N TYR A 26 -0.52 12.58 -17.28
CA TYR A 26 0.54 11.60 -17.22
C TYR A 26 0.85 11.22 -15.78
N LYS A 27 1.05 9.92 -15.54
CA LYS A 27 1.62 9.46 -14.29
C LYS A 27 3.05 9.97 -14.20
N LYS A 28 3.48 10.36 -13.00
CA LYS A 28 4.90 10.61 -12.73
C LYS A 28 5.65 9.35 -13.14
N LEU A 29 6.56 9.46 -14.12
CA LEU A 29 7.39 8.35 -14.52
C LEU A 29 8.06 7.82 -13.24
N ALA A 30 7.98 6.52 -13.01
CA ALA A 30 8.88 5.90 -12.08
C ALA A 30 10.27 6.26 -12.62
N GLY A 31 10.96 7.18 -11.93
CA GLY A 31 12.30 7.57 -12.34
C GLY A 31 13.19 6.33 -12.37
N ARG A 32 14.49 6.51 -12.65
CA ARG A 32 15.43 5.39 -12.61
C ARG A 32 15.24 4.62 -11.28
N PRO A 33 14.87 3.32 -11.31
CA PRO A 33 14.78 2.56 -10.08
C PRO A 33 16.12 2.69 -9.37
N ARG A 34 16.08 3.10 -8.10
CA ARG A 34 17.32 3.22 -7.31
C ARG A 34 18.06 1.90 -7.44
N LYS A 35 19.38 1.97 -7.74
CA LYS A 35 20.28 0.80 -7.76
C LYS A 35 19.92 -0.05 -6.53
N ARG A 36 19.44 -1.28 -6.74
CA ARG A 36 18.95 -2.12 -5.64
C ARG A 36 20.02 -2.09 -4.55
N LYS A 37 19.66 -1.70 -3.33
CA LYS A 37 20.58 -1.81 -2.21
C LYS A 37 21.04 -3.27 -2.16
N LYS A 38 22.36 -3.49 -2.03
CA LYS A 38 22.90 -4.81 -1.78
C LYS A 38 22.32 -5.24 -0.43
N LYS A 39 21.38 -6.19 -0.45
CA LYS A 39 20.78 -6.70 0.79
C LYS A 39 21.91 -7.22 1.67
N TYR A 40 21.96 -6.77 2.91
CA TYR A 40 22.90 -7.33 3.88
C TYR A 40 22.53 -8.81 4.13
N SER A 41 23.48 -9.62 4.58
CA SER A 41 23.21 -11.02 4.95
C SER A 41 22.09 -11.15 6.01
N SER A 42 21.86 -10.12 6.81
CA SER A 42 20.75 -10.00 7.77
C SER A 42 19.39 -9.67 7.14
N GLU A 43 19.35 -9.12 5.92
CA GLU A 43 18.13 -8.90 5.14
C GLU A 43 17.78 -10.11 4.25
N LYS A 44 18.47 -11.24 4.41
CA LYS A 44 18.00 -12.52 3.87
C LYS A 44 16.62 -12.74 4.47
N ILE A 45 15.60 -12.60 3.62
CA ILE A 45 14.22 -12.96 3.94
C ILE A 45 14.30 -14.42 4.32
N SER A 46 14.25 -14.72 5.61
CA SER A 46 14.08 -16.10 6.03
C SER A 46 12.77 -16.55 5.41
N THR A 47 12.86 -17.56 4.56
CA THR A 47 11.74 -18.44 4.26
C THR A 47 11.43 -19.19 5.56
N ASN A 48 10.86 -18.47 6.53
CA ASN A 48 10.19 -19.07 7.68
C ASN A 48 8.88 -19.65 7.14
N THR A 49 9.03 -20.74 6.41
CA THR A 49 7.94 -21.62 6.03
C THR A 49 7.77 -22.59 7.18
N ASP A 50 6.65 -22.46 7.87
CA ASP A 50 6.23 -23.40 8.91
C ASP A 50 5.23 -24.36 8.23
N ASP A 51 5.14 -25.63 8.63
CA ASP A 51 4.09 -26.52 8.15
C ASP A 51 2.75 -26.18 8.84
N CYS A 52 1.65 -26.32 8.11
CA CYS A 52 0.33 -26.12 8.71
C CYS A 52 -0.09 -27.38 9.48
N GLY A 53 -0.24 -27.29 10.80
CA GLY A 53 -0.69 -28.42 11.62
C GLY A 53 -2.07 -29.02 11.28
N ARG A 54 -2.87 -28.40 10.39
CA ARG A 54 -4.13 -28.97 9.87
C ARG A 54 -4.00 -29.65 8.52
N CYS A 55 -3.23 -29.07 7.60
CA CYS A 55 -3.17 -29.50 6.20
C CYS A 55 -1.81 -30.14 5.84
N GLY A 56 -0.80 -30.09 6.71
CA GLY A 56 0.55 -30.64 6.51
C GLY A 56 1.37 -29.94 5.41
N HIS A 57 0.77 -29.00 4.68
CA HIS A 57 1.42 -28.28 3.60
C HIS A 57 2.30 -27.16 4.13
N GLU A 58 3.43 -26.97 3.45
CA GLU A 58 4.36 -25.87 3.69
C GLU A 58 3.63 -24.54 3.48
N VAL A 59 3.37 -23.82 4.59
CA VAL A 59 2.72 -22.52 4.55
C VAL A 59 3.74 -21.46 4.95
N ARG A 60 3.95 -20.51 4.04
CA ARG A 60 4.55 -19.22 4.43
C ARG A 60 3.71 -18.67 5.57
N ARG A 61 4.30 -18.20 6.69
CA ARG A 61 3.65 -17.64 7.90
C ARG A 61 2.44 -16.74 7.59
N ILE A 62 1.33 -17.36 7.25
CA ILE A 62 0.04 -16.80 6.91
C ILE A 62 -0.87 -17.50 7.89
N ARG A 63 -1.63 -16.72 8.66
CA ARG A 63 -2.44 -17.22 9.79
C ARG A 63 -3.58 -18.16 9.36
N THR A 64 -3.76 -18.38 8.06
CA THR A 64 -4.87 -19.13 7.46
C THR A 64 -4.35 -20.05 6.35
N CYS A 65 -4.53 -21.37 6.48
CA CYS A 65 -4.24 -22.34 5.41
C CYS A 65 -5.28 -22.17 4.31
N ASN A 66 -4.83 -21.90 3.08
CA ASN A 66 -5.67 -21.79 1.88
C ASN A 66 -5.77 -23.13 1.11
N PHE A 67 -5.33 -24.25 1.70
CA PHE A 67 -5.49 -25.56 1.09
C PHE A 67 -6.95 -26.01 1.24
N SER A 68 -7.71 -25.90 0.16
CA SER A 68 -8.97 -26.61 0.02
C SER A 68 -8.65 -28.04 -0.45
N GLN A 69 -9.05 -29.05 0.32
CA GLN A 69 -8.99 -30.42 -0.16
C GLN A 69 -9.89 -30.50 -1.41
N LYS A 70 -9.28 -30.67 -2.58
CA LYS A 70 -10.04 -31.08 -3.76
C LYS A 70 -10.37 -32.55 -3.55
N GLU A 71 -11.62 -32.81 -3.14
CA GLU A 71 -12.20 -34.15 -3.20
C GLU A 71 -12.14 -34.64 -4.65
N TYR A 72 -11.69 -35.89 -4.83
CA TYR A 72 -11.65 -36.60 -6.11
C TYR A 72 -12.79 -37.61 -6.14
#